data_AF-A0AAJ7SIB4-F1
#
_entry.id   AF-A0AAJ7SIB4-F1
#
_cell.length_a   1.000
_cell.length_b   1.000
_cell.length_c   1.000
_cell.angle_alpha   90.00
_cell.angle_beta   90.00
_cell.angle_gamma   90.00
#
_symmetry.space_group_name_H-M   'P 1'
#
loop_
_entity.id
_entity.type
_entity.pdbx_description
1 polymer ?
#
loop_
_entity_poly.entity_id
_entity_poly.type
_entity_poly.pdbx_seq_one_letter_code
_entity_poly.pdbx_strand_id
1 'polypeptide(L)'
;MTWPSEKTLNSIIESDKRAILTFQKNGYLQDRFLPGVQHIWANTDEVDVLQERLENGQSLRRPYGWFYSAMAQTTAQGVWSVIFDKYRGGVRGLAHRDNFRISSWYSEDQSMRDGANIIAMDYFASSDMVDICKSINSERVARASDGISNEVKTTKKK
;
A
#
# COMPACT_ATOMS: atom_id res chain seq x y z
N MET A 1 -12.81 25.24 -19.22
CA MET A 1 -12.86 24.60 -17.90
C MET A 1 -11.56 23.84 -17.73
N THR A 2 -10.59 24.42 -17.04
CA THR A 2 -9.26 23.83 -16.80
C THR A 2 -9.32 23.05 -15.50
N TRP A 3 -9.07 21.74 -15.57
CA TRP A 3 -8.91 20.89 -14.39
C TRP A 3 -7.82 21.45 -13.47
N PRO A 4 -7.96 21.37 -12.14
CA PRO A 4 -6.87 21.73 -11.24
C PRO A 4 -5.63 20.90 -11.62
N SER A 5 -4.46 21.54 -11.70
CA SER A 5 -3.21 20.82 -11.97
C SER A 5 -2.99 19.81 -10.84
N GLU A 6 -3.02 18.51 -11.15
CA GLU A 6 -2.68 17.47 -10.19
C GLU A 6 -1.32 17.79 -9.56
N LYS A 7 -1.28 17.93 -8.24
CA LYS A 7 -0.02 18.15 -7.52
C LYS A 7 0.83 16.89 -7.60
N THR A 8 2.02 16.99 -8.19
CA THR A 8 2.98 15.88 -8.20
C THR A 8 3.50 15.61 -6.78
N LEU A 9 3.95 14.39 -6.51
CA LEU A 9 4.57 14.03 -5.23
C LEU A 9 5.73 14.98 -4.88
N ASN A 10 6.57 15.33 -5.86
CA ASN A 10 7.66 16.29 -5.66
C ASN A 10 7.14 17.65 -5.22
N SER A 11 6.09 18.18 -5.85
CA SER A 11 5.51 19.47 -5.44
C SER A 11 4.91 19.45 -4.03
N ILE A 12 4.51 18.28 -3.54
CA ILE A 12 4.02 18.09 -2.17
C ILE A 12 5.21 18.06 -1.20
N ILE A 13 6.25 17.28 -1.50
CA ILE A 13 7.46 17.16 -0.68
C ILE A 13 8.16 18.51 -0.54
N GLU A 14 8.38 19.22 -1.65
CA GLU A 14 9.04 20.54 -1.69
C GLU A 14 8.26 21.62 -0.91
N SER A 15 6.95 21.42 -0.73
CA SER A 15 6.12 22.41 -0.04
C SER A 15 6.29 22.44 1.48
N ASP A 16 7.00 21.47 2.06
CA ASP A 16 7.17 21.26 3.51
C ASP A 16 5.83 21.29 4.28
N LYS A 17 4.78 20.76 3.64
CA LYS A 17 3.41 20.72 4.18
C LYS A 17 2.96 19.29 4.35
N ARG A 18 2.03 19.10 5.29
CA ARG A 18 1.34 17.82 5.48
C ARG A 18 0.42 17.55 4.30
N ALA A 19 0.58 16.39 3.66
CA ALA A 19 -0.41 15.87 2.73
C ALA A 19 -1.62 15.33 3.51
N ILE A 20 -2.83 15.70 3.10
CA ILE A 20 -4.07 15.17 3.67
C ILE A 20 -4.68 14.21 2.65
N LEU A 21 -4.82 12.95 3.07
CA LEU A 21 -5.51 11.91 2.32
C LEU A 21 -6.95 11.83 2.79
N THR A 22 -7.89 11.84 1.86
CA THR A 22 -9.33 11.77 2.16
C THR A 22 -9.87 10.36 1.86
N PHE A 23 -10.99 9.97 2.48
CA PHE A 23 -11.54 8.63 2.34
C PHE A 23 -12.65 8.51 1.28
N GLN A 24 -12.97 9.60 0.57
CA GLN A 24 -14.04 9.62 -0.42
C GLN A 24 -13.80 10.69 -1.49
N LYS A 25 -14.26 10.41 -2.72
CA LYS A 25 -14.26 11.39 -3.81
C LYS A 25 -15.24 12.53 -3.47
N ASN A 26 -14.76 13.57 -2.80
CA ASN A 26 -15.54 14.78 -2.57
C ASN A 26 -15.26 15.77 -3.71
N GLY A 27 -16.24 15.95 -4.60
CA GLY A 27 -16.16 16.86 -5.75
C GLY A 27 -15.78 18.30 -5.39
N TYR A 28 -16.16 18.77 -4.21
CA TYR A 28 -15.90 20.14 -3.74
C TYR A 28 -14.46 20.36 -3.27
N LEU A 29 -13.69 19.29 -3.07
CA LEU A 29 -12.35 19.34 -2.48
C LEU A 29 -11.26 18.88 -3.47
N GLN A 30 -11.60 18.54 -4.71
CA GLN A 30 -10.64 18.00 -5.69
C GLN A 30 -9.50 18.97 -6.01
N ASP A 31 -9.74 20.28 -5.94
CA ASP A 31 -8.71 21.30 -6.21
C ASP A 31 -7.70 21.47 -5.06
N ARG A 32 -7.94 20.83 -3.90
CA ARG A 32 -7.14 21.03 -2.67
C ARG A 32 -6.54 19.75 -2.10
N PHE A 33 -6.98 18.57 -2.55
CA PHE A 33 -6.62 17.28 -1.95
C PHE A 33 -6.34 16.22 -3.00
N LEU A 34 -5.52 15.23 -2.64
CA LEU A 34 -5.31 14.03 -3.45
C LEU A 34 -6.62 13.24 -3.59
N PRO A 35 -6.78 12.45 -4.68
CA PRO A 35 -7.91 11.54 -4.83
C PRO A 35 -8.07 10.65 -3.59
N GLY A 36 -9.32 10.43 -3.17
CA GLY A 36 -9.57 9.69 -1.94
C GLY A 36 -9.00 8.27 -1.99
N VAL A 37 -8.35 7.84 -0.92
CA VAL A 37 -7.69 6.52 -0.84
C VAL A 37 -8.75 5.43 -0.69
N GLN A 38 -8.70 4.41 -1.55
CA GLN A 38 -9.54 3.23 -1.39
C GLN A 38 -8.87 2.20 -0.49
N HIS A 39 -9.62 1.62 0.45
CA HIS A 39 -9.09 0.55 1.30
C HIS A 39 -9.37 -0.83 0.70
N ILE A 40 -8.33 -1.66 0.67
CA ILE A 40 -8.42 -3.09 0.41
C ILE A 40 -8.36 -3.76 1.77
N TRP A 41 -9.50 -4.26 2.23
CA TRP A 41 -9.64 -4.85 3.55
C TRP A 41 -10.35 -6.20 3.44
N ALA A 42 -9.80 -7.19 4.13
CA ALA A 42 -10.30 -8.57 4.11
C ALA A 42 -11.26 -8.89 5.24
N ASN A 43 -11.22 -8.12 6.35
CA ASN A 43 -12.00 -8.38 7.56
C ASN A 43 -11.99 -9.87 7.96
N THR A 44 -10.79 -10.45 8.10
CA THR A 44 -10.57 -11.87 8.40
C THR A 44 -9.53 -12.02 9.52
N ASP A 45 -9.63 -13.06 10.35
CA ASP A 45 -8.56 -13.46 11.27
C ASP A 45 -7.60 -14.51 10.69
N GLU A 46 -7.76 -14.87 9.41
CA GLU A 46 -6.91 -15.82 8.69
C GLU A 46 -5.95 -15.10 7.76
N VAL A 47 -4.65 -15.27 8.01
CA VAL A 47 -3.58 -14.55 7.29
C VAL A 47 -3.48 -14.98 5.81
N ASP A 48 -3.83 -16.23 5.49
CA ASP A 48 -3.88 -16.72 4.11
C ASP A 48 -4.99 -16.05 3.29
N VAL A 49 -6.20 -15.93 3.88
CA VAL A 49 -7.33 -15.22 3.27
C VAL A 49 -7.01 -13.73 3.11
N LEU A 50 -6.27 -13.15 4.06
CA LEU A 50 -5.77 -11.78 3.94
C LEU A 50 -4.84 -11.64 2.73
N GLN A 51 -3.88 -12.54 2.55
CA GLN A 51 -2.94 -12.51 1.42
C GLN A 51 -3.68 -12.52 0.09
N GLU A 52 -4.56 -13.51 -0.11
CA GLU A 52 -5.34 -13.67 -1.34
C GLU A 52 -6.17 -12.42 -1.64
N ARG A 53 -6.81 -11.85 -0.60
CA ARG A 53 -7.64 -10.65 -0.76
C ARG A 53 -6.81 -9.43 -1.15
N LEU A 54 -5.63 -9.26 -0.57
CA LEU A 54 -4.74 -8.14 -0.88
C LEU A 54 -4.15 -8.29 -2.29
N GLU A 55 -3.66 -9.47 -2.66
CA GLU A 55 -3.12 -9.73 -3.98
C GLU A 55 -4.17 -9.43 -5.08
N ASN A 56 -5.37 -10.00 -4.94
CA ASN A 56 -6.48 -9.76 -5.87
C ASN A 56 -6.93 -8.29 -5.88
N GLY A 57 -7.01 -7.66 -4.71
CA GLY A 57 -7.45 -6.27 -4.62
C GLY A 57 -6.45 -5.28 -5.23
N GLN A 58 -5.16 -5.57 -5.12
CA GLN A 58 -4.07 -4.76 -5.66
C GLN A 58 -3.96 -4.92 -7.18
N SER A 59 -4.01 -6.16 -7.67
CA SER A 59 -3.93 -6.46 -9.11
C SER A 59 -5.06 -5.79 -9.90
N LEU A 60 -6.28 -5.78 -9.36
CA LEU A 60 -7.42 -5.10 -9.96
C LEU A 60 -7.27 -3.58 -10.01
N ARG A 61 -6.52 -2.97 -9.09
CA ARG A 61 -6.41 -1.50 -8.98
C ARG A 61 -5.18 -0.92 -9.66
N ARG A 62 -4.13 -1.73 -9.85
CA ARG A 62 -2.88 -1.34 -10.53
C ARG A 62 -3.09 -0.57 -11.85
N PRO A 63 -4.02 -0.93 -12.75
CA PRO A 63 -4.16 -0.25 -14.05
C PRO A 63 -4.72 1.17 -13.97
N TYR A 64 -5.37 1.56 -12.87
CA TYR A 64 -6.18 2.77 -12.82
C TYR A 64 -5.45 4.00 -12.25
N GLY A 65 -4.17 3.87 -11.85
CA GLY A 65 -3.37 4.98 -11.33
C GLY A 65 -3.87 5.61 -10.03
N TRP A 66 -4.81 4.95 -9.34
CA TRP A 66 -5.50 5.48 -8.15
C TRP A 66 -4.76 5.10 -6.84
N PHE A 67 -4.80 5.96 -5.82
CA PHE A 67 -4.27 5.62 -4.48
C PHE A 67 -5.14 4.60 -3.75
N TYR A 68 -4.57 3.45 -3.39
CA TYR A 68 -5.23 2.49 -2.52
C TYR A 68 -4.31 2.06 -1.38
N SER A 69 -4.94 1.73 -0.27
CA SER A 69 -4.31 1.24 0.95
C SER A 69 -4.66 -0.23 1.14
N ALA A 70 -3.65 -1.09 1.06
CA ALA A 70 -3.73 -2.47 1.51
C ALA A 70 -3.75 -2.46 3.05
N MET A 71 -4.88 -2.82 3.65
CA MET A 71 -5.02 -2.97 5.10
C MET A 71 -4.42 -4.33 5.49
N ALA A 72 -3.10 -4.37 5.59
CA ALA A 72 -2.28 -5.54 5.86
C ALA A 72 -2.31 -5.88 7.36
N GLN A 73 -3.50 -6.22 7.83
CA GLN A 73 -3.78 -6.63 9.20
C GLN A 73 -4.95 -7.60 9.23
N THR A 74 -4.86 -8.61 10.08
CA THR A 74 -5.99 -9.47 10.42
C THR A 74 -6.86 -8.82 11.48
N THR A 75 -8.12 -9.22 11.53
CA THR A 75 -9.13 -8.62 12.41
C THR A 75 -9.76 -9.69 13.28
N ALA A 76 -9.84 -9.40 14.58
CA ALA A 76 -10.52 -10.27 15.53
C ALA A 76 -11.98 -10.52 15.11
N GLN A 77 -12.41 -11.78 15.12
CA GLN A 77 -13.74 -12.19 14.69
C GLN A 77 -14.62 -12.53 15.89
N GLY A 78 -15.77 -11.86 15.98
CA GLY A 78 -16.84 -12.16 16.94
C GLY A 78 -16.51 -11.91 18.42
N VAL A 79 -17.53 -11.86 19.27
CA VAL A 79 -17.38 -11.59 20.71
C VAL A 79 -16.76 -12.79 21.45
N TRP A 80 -16.98 -14.02 20.96
CA TRP A 80 -16.45 -15.24 21.58
C TRP A 80 -14.93 -15.34 21.55
N SER A 81 -14.28 -14.75 20.54
CA SER A 81 -12.81 -14.74 20.46
C SER A 81 -12.17 -13.93 21.59
N VAL A 82 -12.89 -12.93 22.12
CA VAL A 82 -12.49 -12.14 23.29
C VAL A 82 -12.70 -12.93 24.58
N ILE A 83 -13.80 -13.69 24.69
CA ILE A 83 -14.14 -14.49 25.88
C ILE A 83 -13.14 -15.65 26.09
N PHE A 84 -12.67 -16.28 25.01
CA PHE A 84 -11.74 -17.41 25.08
C PHE A 84 -10.25 -17.01 24.98
N ASP A 85 -9.93 -15.72 25.03
CA ASP A 85 -8.58 -15.18 24.80
C ASP A 85 -7.89 -15.81 23.55
N LYS A 86 -8.68 -15.99 22.47
CA LYS A 86 -8.24 -16.65 21.24
C LYS A 86 -6.96 -16.04 20.67
N TYR A 87 -6.78 -14.74 20.89
CA TYR A 87 -5.70 -13.94 20.32
C TYR A 87 -4.60 -13.57 21.33
N ARG A 88 -4.65 -14.11 22.58
CA ARG A 88 -3.59 -13.98 23.60
C ARG A 88 -2.96 -12.59 23.68
N GLY A 89 -3.81 -11.57 23.89
CA GLY A 89 -3.39 -10.15 23.84
C GLY A 89 -4.04 -9.29 22.75
N GLY A 90 -5.15 -9.75 22.18
CA GLY A 90 -5.98 -8.97 21.26
C GLY A 90 -5.29 -8.60 19.95
N VAL A 91 -5.48 -7.36 19.48
CA VAL A 91 -4.90 -6.87 18.21
C VAL A 91 -3.37 -6.94 18.20
N ARG A 92 -2.72 -6.77 19.37
CA ARG A 92 -1.27 -6.93 19.47
C ARG A 92 -0.81 -8.38 19.28
N GLY A 93 -1.58 -9.33 19.80
CA GLY A 93 -1.31 -10.76 19.59
C GLY A 93 -1.50 -11.18 18.14
N LEU A 94 -2.53 -10.66 17.47
CA LEU A 94 -2.73 -10.83 16.02
C LEU A 94 -1.56 -10.28 15.22
N ALA A 95 -1.15 -9.04 15.47
CA ALA A 95 -0.01 -8.43 14.81
C ALA A 95 1.29 -9.20 15.08
N HIS A 96 1.54 -9.64 16.32
CA HIS A 96 2.72 -10.45 16.63
C HIS A 96 2.75 -11.77 15.87
N ARG A 97 1.59 -12.41 15.69
CA ARG A 97 1.45 -13.66 14.92
C ARG A 97 1.67 -13.44 13.42
N ASP A 98 1.10 -12.38 12.86
CA ASP A 98 0.95 -12.25 11.40
C ASP A 98 1.99 -11.31 10.75
N ASN A 99 2.51 -10.32 11.48
CA ASN A 99 3.33 -9.26 10.90
C ASN A 99 4.59 -9.79 10.20
N PHE A 100 5.19 -10.86 10.72
CA PHE A 100 6.35 -11.49 10.08
C PHE A 100 5.97 -12.04 8.69
N ARG A 101 4.87 -12.78 8.61
CA ARG A 101 4.38 -13.38 7.36
C ARG A 101 3.90 -12.31 6.37
N ILE A 102 3.22 -11.28 6.88
CA ILE A 102 2.81 -10.13 6.07
C ILE A 102 4.04 -9.42 5.47
N SER A 103 5.09 -9.23 6.27
CA SER A 103 6.34 -8.62 5.81
C SER A 103 7.03 -9.49 4.75
N SER A 104 7.02 -10.81 4.92
CA SER A 104 7.64 -11.72 3.94
C SER A 104 6.98 -11.64 2.56
N TRP A 105 5.66 -11.43 2.48
CA TRP A 105 4.98 -11.21 1.19
C TRP A 105 5.55 -10.03 0.42
N TYR A 106 5.72 -8.88 1.07
CA TYR A 106 6.23 -7.68 0.41
C TYR A 106 7.75 -7.71 0.23
N SER A 107 8.45 -8.58 0.94
CA SER A 107 9.89 -8.86 0.75
C SER A 107 10.14 -9.76 -0.46
N GLU A 108 9.37 -10.84 -0.59
CA GLU A 108 9.71 -11.98 -1.45
C GLU A 108 8.83 -12.08 -2.71
N ASP A 109 7.58 -11.64 -2.64
CA ASP A 109 6.61 -11.82 -3.72
C ASP A 109 6.53 -10.59 -4.63
N GLN A 110 6.96 -10.75 -5.88
CA GLN A 110 6.93 -9.69 -6.88
C GLN A 110 5.50 -9.20 -7.20
N SER A 111 4.48 -10.06 -7.16
CA SER A 111 3.10 -9.67 -7.47
C SER A 111 2.57 -8.67 -6.44
N MET A 112 2.84 -8.96 -5.16
CA MET A 112 2.51 -8.12 -4.02
C MET A 112 3.26 -6.79 -4.10
N ARG A 113 4.54 -6.82 -4.47
CA ARG A 113 5.39 -5.63 -4.60
C ARG A 113 4.97 -4.72 -5.74
N ASP A 114 4.67 -5.26 -6.91
CA ASP A 114 4.29 -4.45 -8.08
C ASP A 114 2.88 -3.86 -7.93
N GLY A 115 2.02 -4.52 -7.17
CA GLY A 115 0.68 -4.05 -6.82
C GLY A 115 0.62 -3.19 -5.56
N ALA A 116 1.72 -2.87 -4.89
CA ALA A 116 1.67 -2.09 -3.65
C ALA A 116 1.69 -0.57 -3.91
N ASN A 117 0.77 0.18 -3.30
CA ASN A 117 0.80 1.65 -3.29
C ASN A 117 0.97 2.16 -1.85
N ILE A 118 -0.04 1.97 -1.00
CA ILE A 118 0.02 2.24 0.43
C ILE A 118 -0.19 0.93 1.19
N ILE A 119 0.65 0.64 2.18
CA ILE A 119 0.49 -0.49 3.09
C ILE A 119 0.15 0.08 4.47
N ALA A 120 -1.00 -0.30 5.01
CA ALA A 120 -1.41 0.03 6.37
C ALA A 120 -1.27 -1.23 7.23
N MET A 121 -0.53 -1.13 8.33
CA MET A 121 -0.14 -2.27 9.16
C MET A 121 -0.15 -1.87 10.63
N ASP A 122 -0.72 -2.73 11.48
CA ASP A 122 -0.70 -2.55 12.92
C ASP A 122 0.72 -2.82 13.47
N TYR A 123 1.17 -1.96 14.38
CA TYR A 123 2.48 -2.08 15.04
C TYR A 123 3.66 -2.18 14.05
N PHE A 124 3.65 -1.41 12.96
CA PHE A 124 4.70 -1.44 11.93
C PHE A 124 6.13 -1.21 12.48
N ALA A 125 6.27 -0.52 13.62
CA ALA A 125 7.55 -0.31 14.29
C ALA A 125 8.20 -1.61 14.82
N SER A 126 7.40 -2.68 14.97
CA SER A 126 7.86 -4.01 15.34
C SER A 126 8.06 -4.92 14.12
N SER A 127 8.23 -4.34 12.93
CA SER A 127 8.41 -5.07 11.66
C SER A 127 9.42 -4.35 10.77
N ASP A 128 9.96 -5.05 9.77
CA ASP A 128 10.87 -4.48 8.77
C ASP A 128 10.13 -3.77 7.62
N MET A 129 8.80 -3.60 7.74
CA MET A 129 7.94 -3.10 6.65
C MET A 129 8.38 -1.75 6.09
N VAL A 130 8.90 -0.86 6.95
CA VAL A 130 9.41 0.46 6.53
C VAL A 130 10.62 0.31 5.59
N ASP A 131 11.56 -0.57 5.94
CA ASP A 131 12.77 -0.77 5.14
C ASP A 131 12.48 -1.58 3.88
N ILE A 132 11.53 -2.53 3.95
CA ILE A 132 10.98 -3.20 2.76
C ILE A 132 10.37 -2.19 1.81
N CYS A 133 9.55 -1.24 2.29
CA CYS A 133 8.97 -0.20 1.45
C CYS A 133 10.02 0.72 0.81
N LYS A 134 11.09 1.07 1.54
CA LYS A 134 12.22 1.83 0.96
C LYS A 134 12.91 1.02 -0.14
N SER A 135 13.18 -0.26 0.11
CA SER A 135 13.81 -1.16 -0.86
C SER A 135 12.99 -1.28 -2.14
N ILE A 136 11.68 -1.54 -2.02
CA ILE A 136 10.74 -1.60 -3.16
C ILE A 136 10.80 -0.31 -4.00
N ASN A 137 10.78 0.86 -3.36
CA ASN A 137 10.82 2.13 -4.09
C ASN A 137 12.18 2.40 -4.75
N SER A 138 13.28 2.08 -4.08
CA SER A 138 14.62 2.17 -4.66
C SER A 138 14.75 1.30 -5.92
N GLU A 139 14.24 0.06 -5.87
CA GLU A 139 14.24 -0.81 -7.05
C GLU A 139 13.35 -0.29 -8.18
N ARG A 140 12.18 0.29 -7.87
CA ARG A 140 11.31 0.91 -8.89
C ARG A 140 12.02 2.04 -9.63
N VAL A 141 12.78 2.88 -8.91
CA VAL A 141 13.57 3.96 -9.51
C VAL A 141 14.68 3.39 -10.41
N ALA A 142 15.38 2.34 -9.96
CA ALA A 142 16.40 1.67 -10.77
C ALA A 142 15.81 1.10 -12.07
N ARG A 143 14.69 0.36 -11.97
CA ARG A 143 13.99 -0.21 -13.14
C ARG A 143 13.53 0.87 -14.13
N ALA A 144 13.01 1.99 -13.63
CA ALA A 144 12.59 3.11 -14.49
C ALA A 144 13.78 3.74 -15.24
N SER A 145 14.92 3.89 -14.57
CA SER A 145 16.15 4.43 -15.16
C SER A 145 16.71 3.51 -16.25
N ASP A 146 16.68 2.20 -16.01
CA ASP A 146 17.12 1.19 -16.99
C ASP A 146 16.23 1.19 -18.25
N GLY A 147 14.90 1.29 -18.07
CA GLY A 147 13.93 1.39 -19.16
C GLY A 147 14.20 2.59 -20.08
N ILE A 148 14.43 3.78 -19.50
CA ILE A 148 14.76 4.99 -20.24
C ILE A 148 16.08 4.82 -21.02
N SER A 149 17.09 4.19 -20.40
CA SER A 149 18.38 3.97 -21.05
C SER A 149 18.28 3.05 -22.28
N ASN A 150 17.36 2.08 -22.26
CA ASN A 150 17.14 1.13 -23.34
C ASN A 150 16.32 1.74 -24.47
N GLU A 151 15.33 2.58 -24.16
CA GLU A 151 14.52 3.28 -25.15
C GLU A 151 15.34 4.32 -25.94
N VAL A 152 16.22 5.06 -25.26
CA VAL A 152 17.15 6.01 -25.91
C VAL A 152 18.13 5.29 -26.87
N LYS A 153 18.54 4.05 -26.56
CA LYS A 153 19.42 3.24 -27.42
C LYS A 153 18.71 2.73 -28.67
N THR A 154 17.42 2.39 -28.59
CA THR A 154 16.64 1.95 -29.75
C THR A 154 16.23 3.11 -30.66
N THR A 155 15.99 4.32 -30.13
CA THR A 155 15.70 5.49 -30.97
C THR A 155 16.91 5.96 -31.77
N LYS A 156 18.14 5.81 -31.24
CA LYS A 156 19.38 6.18 -31.94
C LYS A 156 19.85 5.16 -33.00
N LYS A 157 19.15 4.03 -33.16
CA LYS A 157 19.47 2.98 -34.13
C LYS A 157 18.55 2.99 -35.37
N LYS A 158 17.71 4.00 -35.53
CA LYS A 158 16.93 4.28 -36.75
C LYS A 158 17.48 5.53 -37.41
#